data_AF-A0A0E9NIP5-F1
#
_entry.id   AF-A0A0E9NIP5-F1
#
_cell.length_a   1.000
_cell.length_b   1.000
_cell.length_c   1.000
_cell.angle_alpha   90.00
_cell.angle_beta   90.00
_cell.angle_gamma   90.00
#
_symmetry.space_group_name_H-M   'P 1'
#
loop_
_entity.id
_entity.type
_entity.pdbx_description
1 polymer ?
#
loop_
_entity_poly.entity_id
_entity_poly.type
_entity_poly.pdbx_seq_one_letter_code
_entity_poly.pdbx_strand_id
1 'polypeptide(L)'
;MFRSLKYLTATGVAAVGGASLLTSNPVHAEATPSPSDRLGPYKKPIYDTPVTTTTLESIPPSPLEVHIRLARQKVSEEYFAARAHLHSAVNSWIGYEKAVESTLREVAPRNEELLPGAIYVVVSGMAGSIVARNRIWPLRMFTSALFLVGGAHYFLPETAKNVSELAWRYEQRTVPQVAKVHAEVREKVETAIHNVEEGVERAEKVVTEGVEKGREYAKEHLEQK
;
A
#
# COMPACT_ATOMS: atom_id res chain seq x y z
N MET A 1 -10.75 5.88 -27.37
CA MET A 1 -10.95 7.32 -27.07
C MET A 1 -10.17 7.65 -25.79
N PHE A 2 -8.86 7.85 -25.91
CA PHE A 2 -7.94 8.15 -24.79
C PHE A 2 -7.32 9.52 -25.05
N ARG A 3 -7.53 10.48 -24.14
CA ARG A 3 -6.88 11.81 -24.22
C ARG A 3 -5.59 11.80 -23.40
N SER A 4 -4.51 12.08 -24.10
CA SER A 4 -3.14 12.31 -23.63
C SER A 4 -3.08 13.51 -22.68
N LEU A 5 -2.51 13.33 -21.48
CA LEU A 5 -2.13 14.41 -20.58
C LEU A 5 -0.59 14.48 -20.54
N LYS A 6 -0.05 15.45 -21.27
CA LYS A 6 1.39 15.75 -21.32
C LYS A 6 1.68 16.91 -20.36
N TYR A 7 2.58 16.62 -19.42
CA TYR A 7 3.60 17.46 -18.79
C TYR A 7 3.30 18.93 -18.49
N LEU A 8 3.24 19.26 -17.20
CA LEU A 8 3.49 20.60 -16.69
C LEU A 8 4.40 20.49 -15.46
N THR A 9 5.70 20.64 -15.71
CA THR A 9 6.74 20.84 -14.70
C THR A 9 7.13 22.31 -14.72
N ALA A 10 7.04 23.00 -13.58
CA ALA A 10 7.98 24.03 -13.17
C ALA A 10 7.71 24.42 -11.71
N THR A 11 8.49 23.80 -10.84
CA THR A 11 8.98 24.27 -9.55
C THR A 11 8.95 25.79 -9.34
N GLY A 12 8.29 26.20 -8.25
CA GLY A 12 8.54 27.47 -7.56
C GLY A 12 8.48 27.20 -6.06
N VAL A 13 9.63 26.90 -5.44
CA VAL A 13 9.78 26.81 -3.99
C VAL A 13 9.69 28.23 -3.45
N ALA A 14 8.51 28.64 -2.99
CA ALA A 14 8.34 29.87 -2.24
C ALA A 14 8.69 29.61 -0.77
N ALA A 15 9.61 30.42 -0.26
CA ALA A 15 10.22 30.32 1.05
C ALA A 15 9.18 30.21 2.18
N VAL A 16 9.39 29.21 3.05
CA VAL A 16 8.75 29.10 4.36
C VAL A 16 9.34 30.20 5.25
N GLY A 17 8.68 31.35 5.28
CA GLY A 17 9.07 32.51 6.09
C GLY A 17 7.90 32.96 6.96
N GLY A 18 8.04 32.82 8.27
CA GLY A 18 7.21 33.52 9.26
C GLY A 18 5.88 32.85 9.62
N ALA A 19 5.93 31.74 10.36
CA ALA A 19 4.81 31.33 11.19
C ALA A 19 4.69 32.33 12.36
N SER A 20 3.96 33.42 12.15
CA SER A 20 3.49 34.26 13.26
C SER A 20 2.54 33.40 14.08
N LEU A 21 3.02 32.96 15.25
CA LEU A 21 2.21 32.29 16.26
C LEU A 21 1.15 33.28 16.77
N LEU A 22 0.01 33.35 16.09
CA LEU A 22 -1.20 33.93 16.66
C LEU A 22 -1.69 32.95 17.72
N THR A 23 -1.22 33.15 18.94
CA THR A 23 -1.76 32.49 20.13
C THR A 23 -3.20 32.96 20.30
N SER A 24 -4.16 32.20 19.79
CA SER A 24 -5.57 32.42 20.09
C SER A 24 -5.79 31.99 21.53
N ASN A 25 -5.56 32.89 22.49
CA ASN A 25 -6.18 32.72 23.79
C ASN A 25 -7.68 32.90 23.57
N PRO A 26 -8.53 31.87 23.79
CA PRO A 26 -9.95 32.11 23.90
C PRO A 26 -10.14 32.97 25.15
N VAL A 27 -10.39 34.26 24.96
CA VAL A 27 -10.91 35.14 26.01
C VAL A 27 -12.19 34.46 26.50
N HIS A 28 -12.09 33.81 27.66
CA HIS A 28 -13.22 33.27 28.37
C HIS A 28 -14.08 34.47 28.77
N ALA A 29 -15.14 34.73 28.00
CA ALA A 29 -16.29 35.41 28.55
C ALA A 29 -16.82 34.49 29.66
N GLU A 30 -16.91 35.00 30.88
CA GLU A 30 -17.39 34.26 32.04
C GLU A 30 -18.82 33.78 31.78
N ALA A 31 -18.96 32.54 31.32
CA ALA A 31 -20.23 31.84 31.31
C ALA A 31 -20.52 31.44 32.76
N THR A 32 -21.46 32.16 33.39
CA THR A 32 -22.08 31.72 34.64
C THR A 32 -22.48 30.24 34.48
N PRO A 33 -22.05 29.33 35.37
CA PRO A 33 -22.29 27.89 35.18
C PRO A 33 -23.79 27.63 35.07
N SER A 34 -24.19 26.98 33.97
CA SER A 34 -25.57 26.55 33.75
C SER A 34 -25.99 25.59 34.89
N PRO A 35 -27.21 25.71 35.44
CA PRO A 35 -27.63 24.95 36.63
C PRO A 35 -27.65 23.42 36.45
N SER A 36 -27.50 22.90 35.23
CA SER A 36 -27.58 21.48 34.89
C SER A 36 -26.33 20.66 35.22
N ASP A 37 -25.18 21.29 35.53
CA ASP A 37 -23.91 20.58 35.79
C ASP A 37 -23.75 20.07 37.23
N ARG A 38 -24.78 20.21 38.08
CA ARG A 38 -24.75 19.71 39.46
C ARG A 38 -25.44 18.35 39.57
N LEU A 39 -24.64 17.28 39.62
CA LEU A 39 -25.05 15.91 39.98
C LEU A 39 -25.39 15.79 41.49
N GLY A 40 -26.39 16.55 41.94
CA GLY A 40 -26.94 16.49 43.30
C GLY A 40 -28.45 16.78 43.28
N PRO A 41 -29.20 16.46 44.35
CA PRO A 41 -30.65 16.63 44.37
C PRO A 41 -31.01 18.09 44.07
N TYR A 42 -31.67 18.29 42.93
CA TYR A 42 -32.07 19.59 42.42
C TYR A 42 -33.06 20.25 43.39
N LYS A 43 -32.56 21.14 44.25
CA LYS A 43 -33.40 22.00 45.07
C LYS A 43 -34.05 23.02 44.13
N LYS A 44 -35.35 22.89 43.92
CA LYS A 44 -36.14 23.94 43.25
C LYS A 44 -35.96 25.25 44.03
N PRO A 45 -35.67 26.38 43.38
CA PRO A 45 -35.63 27.67 44.07
C PRO A 45 -37.01 27.94 44.70
N ILE A 46 -37.02 28.44 45.94
CA ILE A 46 -38.26 28.72 46.71
C ILE A 46 -38.96 30.00 46.20
N TYR A 47 -38.26 30.81 45.41
CA TYR A 47 -38.80 31.99 44.76
C TYR A 47 -38.95 31.71 43.28
N ASP A 48 -40.09 32.09 42.70
CA ASP A 48 -40.19 32.29 41.27
C ASP A 48 -39.18 33.38 40.91
N THR A 49 -38.07 32.99 40.30
CA THR A 49 -37.21 33.97 39.62
C THR A 49 -38.13 34.68 38.63
N PRO A 50 -38.35 36.00 38.73
CA PRO A 50 -39.09 36.68 37.68
C PRO A 50 -38.38 36.27 36.39
N VAL A 51 -39.14 35.76 35.42
CA VAL A 51 -38.59 35.51 34.09
C VAL A 51 -38.07 36.86 33.66
N THR A 52 -36.76 37.09 33.83
CA THR A 52 -36.06 38.14 33.14
C THR A 52 -36.17 37.68 31.71
N THR A 53 -37.25 38.10 31.05
CA THR A 53 -37.29 38.19 29.62
C THR A 53 -36.07 39.02 29.31
N THR A 54 -34.96 38.35 28.98
CA THR A 54 -33.78 38.99 28.44
C THR A 54 -34.28 39.55 27.12
N THR A 55 -34.86 40.75 27.18
CA THR A 55 -35.12 41.54 26.02
C THR A 55 -33.73 41.73 25.45
N LEU A 56 -33.41 40.96 24.41
CA LEU A 56 -32.24 41.19 23.58
C LEU A 56 -32.45 42.59 23.04
N GLU A 57 -31.93 43.59 23.75
CA GLU A 57 -31.77 44.90 23.18
C GLU A 57 -30.77 44.72 22.06
N SER A 58 -31.27 44.71 20.82
CA SER A 58 -30.49 44.57 19.61
C SER A 58 -29.66 45.83 19.45
N ILE A 59 -28.58 45.95 20.23
CA ILE A 59 -27.58 46.98 20.00
C ILE A 59 -27.07 46.76 18.58
N PRO A 60 -27.16 47.76 17.68
CA PRO A 60 -26.68 47.61 16.33
C PRO A 60 -25.18 47.28 16.37
N PRO A 61 -24.73 46.27 15.61
CA PRO A 61 -23.36 45.79 15.71
C PRO A 61 -22.38 46.92 15.42
N SER A 62 -21.36 47.04 16.26
CA SER A 62 -20.32 48.03 16.05
C SER A 62 -19.59 47.74 14.72
N PRO A 63 -19.07 48.76 14.02
CA PRO A 63 -18.38 48.54 12.74
C PRO A 63 -17.21 47.55 12.90
N LEU A 64 -16.50 47.54 14.02
CA LEU A 64 -15.40 46.60 14.28
C LEU A 64 -15.88 45.15 14.44
N GLU A 65 -17.00 44.96 15.14
CA GLU A 65 -17.60 43.63 15.34
C GLU A 65 -17.99 42.99 14.02
N VAL A 66 -18.51 43.78 13.06
CA VAL A 66 -18.81 43.30 11.71
C VAL A 66 -17.55 42.81 11.01
N HIS A 67 -16.43 43.54 11.10
CA HIS A 67 -15.18 43.15 10.44
C HIS A 67 -14.56 41.89 11.06
N ILE A 68 -14.58 41.75 12.39
CA ILE A 68 -14.09 40.54 13.07
C ILE A 68 -14.94 39.32 12.68
N ARG A 69 -16.26 39.50 12.61
CA ARG A 69 -17.20 38.46 12.17
C ARG A 69 -16.90 38.02 10.73
N LEU A 70 -16.70 38.95 9.82
CA LEU A 70 -16.34 38.65 8.42
C LEU A 70 -14.98 37.95 8.31
N ALA A 71 -13.98 38.40 9.07
CA ALA A 71 -12.66 37.78 9.08
C ALA A 71 -12.74 36.34 9.59
N ARG A 72 -13.44 36.11 10.70
CA ARG A 72 -13.67 34.77 11.25
C ARG A 72 -14.38 33.89 10.24
N GLN A 73 -15.45 34.39 9.63
CA GLN A 73 -16.23 33.63 8.66
C GLN A 73 -15.36 33.18 7.48
N LYS A 74 -14.58 34.08 6.88
CA LYS A 74 -13.68 33.74 5.77
C LYS A 74 -12.62 32.71 6.17
N VAL A 75 -11.98 32.88 7.33
CA VAL A 75 -10.97 31.94 7.82
C VAL A 75 -11.58 30.57 8.10
N SER A 76 -12.77 30.54 8.70
CA SER A 76 -13.50 29.30 8.95
C SER A 76 -13.92 28.61 7.65
N GLU A 77 -14.43 29.34 6.68
CA GLU A 77 -14.81 28.81 5.36
C GLU A 77 -13.62 28.15 4.65
N GLU A 78 -12.47 28.84 4.58
CA GLU A 78 -11.24 28.30 3.98
C GLU A 78 -10.70 27.08 4.75
N TYR A 79 -10.74 27.13 6.09
CA TYR A 79 -10.35 25.98 6.93
C TYR A 79 -11.24 24.77 6.69
N PHE A 80 -12.56 24.96 6.61
CA PHE A 80 -13.51 23.88 6.34
C PHE A 80 -13.36 23.33 4.92
N ALA A 81 -13.11 24.18 3.93
CA ALA A 81 -12.84 23.75 2.55
C ALA A 81 -11.58 22.88 2.46
N ALA A 82 -10.45 23.35 3.03
CA ALA A 82 -9.20 22.59 3.07
C ALA A 82 -9.37 21.25 3.81
N ARG A 83 -10.06 21.27 4.95
CA ARG A 83 -10.38 20.08 5.73
C ARG A 83 -11.26 19.09 4.94
N ALA A 84 -12.24 19.58 4.19
CA ALA A 84 -13.11 18.74 3.37
C ALA A 84 -12.33 18.05 2.24
N HIS A 85 -11.39 18.74 1.60
CA HIS A 85 -10.52 18.14 0.58
C HIS A 85 -9.62 17.05 1.16
N LEU A 86 -9.01 17.28 2.32
CA LEU A 86 -8.19 16.27 2.98
C LEU A 86 -9.02 15.06 3.41
N HIS A 87 -10.19 15.28 4.02
CA HIS A 87 -11.09 14.18 4.36
C HIS A 87 -11.55 13.40 3.13
N SER A 88 -11.85 14.07 2.02
CA SER A 88 -12.22 13.41 0.77
C SER A 88 -11.07 12.55 0.20
N ALA A 89 -9.84 13.07 0.22
CA ALA A 89 -8.66 12.33 -0.22
C ALA A 89 -8.39 11.11 0.67
N VAL A 90 -8.46 11.28 1.99
CA VAL A 90 -8.31 10.18 2.94
C VAL A 90 -9.43 9.15 2.78
N ASN A 91 -10.68 9.58 2.63
CA ASN A 91 -11.80 8.66 2.41
C ASN A 91 -11.65 7.87 1.11
N SER A 92 -11.13 8.52 0.06
CA SER A 92 -10.83 7.84 -1.22
C SER A 92 -9.74 6.79 -1.02
N TRP A 93 -8.66 7.14 -0.29
CA TRP A 93 -7.59 6.22 0.05
C TRP A 93 -8.07 5.01 0.85
N ILE A 94 -8.89 5.23 1.88
CA ILE A 94 -9.51 4.16 2.68
C ILE A 94 -10.43 3.30 1.80
N GLY A 95 -11.12 3.90 0.82
CA GLY A 95 -11.90 3.17 -0.17
C GLY A 95 -11.04 2.20 -0.99
N TYR A 96 -9.88 2.67 -1.46
CA TYR A 96 -8.91 1.82 -2.15
C TYR A 96 -8.35 0.72 -1.24
N GLU A 97 -8.01 1.05 0.00
CA GLU A 97 -7.55 0.06 0.98
C GLU A 97 -8.57 -1.05 1.20
N LYS A 98 -9.85 -0.70 1.38
CA LYS A 98 -10.93 -1.68 1.54
C LYS A 98 -11.14 -2.53 0.30
N ALA A 99 -11.02 -1.97 -0.90
CA ALA A 99 -11.12 -2.72 -2.14
C ALA A 99 -9.94 -3.71 -2.32
N VAL A 100 -8.74 -3.29 -1.91
CA VAL A 100 -7.56 -4.17 -1.88
C VAL A 100 -7.75 -5.25 -0.81
N GLU A 101 -8.22 -4.90 0.38
CA GLU A 101 -8.48 -5.85 1.47
C GLU A 101 -9.53 -6.88 1.07
N SER A 102 -10.62 -6.47 0.42
CA SER A 102 -11.65 -7.40 -0.05
C SER A 102 -11.10 -8.36 -1.11
N THR A 103 -10.29 -7.85 -2.03
CA THR A 103 -9.62 -8.65 -3.07
C THR A 103 -8.60 -9.60 -2.44
N LEU A 104 -7.81 -9.11 -1.48
CA LEU A 104 -6.83 -9.91 -0.78
C LEU A 104 -7.50 -11.00 0.06
N ARG A 105 -8.63 -10.71 0.70
CA ARG A 105 -9.42 -11.70 1.44
C ARG A 105 -10.03 -12.77 0.52
N GLU A 106 -10.35 -12.42 -0.71
CA GLU A 106 -10.86 -13.37 -1.72
C GLU A 106 -9.73 -14.26 -2.28
N VAL A 107 -8.54 -13.68 -2.49
CA VAL A 107 -7.39 -14.34 -3.11
C VAL A 107 -6.56 -15.12 -2.10
N ALA A 108 -6.49 -14.67 -0.84
CA ALA A 108 -5.64 -15.26 0.17
C ALA A 108 -6.29 -16.51 0.80
N PRO A 109 -5.62 -17.66 0.80
CA PRO A 109 -6.09 -18.86 1.47
C PRO A 109 -5.98 -18.70 2.99
N ARG A 110 -6.96 -19.22 3.75
CA ARG A 110 -7.00 -19.14 5.23
C ARG A 110 -5.88 -19.93 5.93
N ASN A 111 -5.09 -20.68 5.19
CA ASN A 111 -4.09 -21.62 5.70
C ASN A 111 -2.66 -21.07 5.69
N GLU A 112 -2.43 -19.85 5.20
CA GLU A 112 -1.10 -19.21 5.18
C GLU A 112 -1.05 -18.00 6.13
N GLU A 113 0.06 -17.85 6.84
CA GLU A 113 0.31 -16.67 7.68
C GLU A 113 0.80 -15.49 6.83
N LEU A 114 -0.14 -14.70 6.31
CA LEU A 114 0.15 -13.58 5.41
C LEU A 114 1.04 -12.50 6.04
N LEU A 115 0.90 -12.25 7.35
CA LEU A 115 1.54 -11.14 8.03
C LEU A 115 3.07 -11.31 8.16
N PRO A 116 3.59 -12.44 8.69
CA PRO A 116 5.02 -12.70 8.66
C PRO A 116 5.51 -12.96 7.22
N GLY A 117 4.75 -13.68 6.40
CA GLY A 117 5.09 -13.95 5.00
C GLY A 117 5.35 -12.66 4.20
N ALA A 118 4.41 -11.71 4.24
CA ALA A 118 4.52 -10.45 3.51
C ALA A 118 5.75 -9.64 3.93
N ILE A 119 6.09 -9.62 5.22
CA ILE A 119 7.29 -8.93 5.69
C ILE A 119 8.56 -9.60 5.15
N TYR A 120 8.61 -10.93 5.08
CA TYR A 120 9.75 -11.65 4.50
C TYR A 120 9.89 -11.41 3.00
N VAL A 121 8.78 -11.28 2.27
CA VAL A 121 8.80 -10.87 0.85
C VAL A 121 9.42 -9.50 0.68
N VAL A 122 9.00 -8.52 1.48
CA VAL A 122 9.55 -7.16 1.44
C VAL A 122 11.04 -7.16 1.79
N VAL A 123 11.44 -7.89 2.84
CA VAL A 123 12.85 -8.05 3.23
C VAL A 123 13.67 -8.71 2.11
N SER A 124 13.11 -9.71 1.43
CA SER A 124 13.77 -10.35 0.28
C SER A 124 14.03 -9.35 -0.85
N GLY A 125 13.02 -8.53 -1.20
CA GLY A 125 13.18 -7.47 -2.18
C GLY A 125 14.26 -6.44 -1.79
N MET A 126 14.30 -6.05 -0.51
CA MET A 126 15.36 -5.20 0.04
C MET A 126 16.73 -5.87 -0.03
N ALA A 127 16.81 -7.17 0.26
CA ALA A 127 18.04 -7.95 0.15
C ALA A 127 18.54 -8.01 -1.31
N GLY A 128 17.66 -8.18 -2.30
CA GLY A 128 18.02 -8.11 -3.72
C GLY A 128 18.64 -6.75 -4.10
N SER A 129 18.17 -5.68 -3.47
CA SER A 129 18.74 -4.33 -3.60
C SER A 129 20.19 -4.24 -3.10
N ILE A 130 20.52 -4.97 -2.04
CA ILE A 130 21.88 -5.07 -1.47
C ILE A 130 22.77 -5.91 -2.38
N VAL A 131 22.26 -7.03 -2.91
CA VAL A 131 23.03 -7.90 -3.83
C VAL A 131 23.46 -7.12 -5.08
N ALA A 132 22.61 -6.22 -5.59
CA ALA A 132 22.94 -5.39 -6.74
C ALA A 132 23.61 -4.04 -6.41
N ARG A 133 24.17 -3.88 -5.20
CA ARG A 133 24.78 -2.63 -4.72
C ARG A 133 25.82 -2.02 -5.68
N ASN A 134 26.59 -2.84 -6.39
CA ASN A 134 27.65 -2.38 -7.30
C ASN A 134 27.30 -2.51 -8.79
N ARG A 135 26.01 -2.41 -9.13
CA ARG A 135 25.52 -2.56 -10.51
C ARG A 135 24.77 -1.31 -10.96
N ILE A 136 24.61 -1.19 -12.27
CA ILE A 136 23.83 -0.13 -12.92
C ILE A 136 22.40 -0.05 -12.35
N TRP A 137 21.83 1.15 -12.27
CA TRP A 137 20.51 1.41 -11.68
C TRP A 137 19.39 0.48 -12.20
N PRO A 138 19.28 0.19 -13.52
CA PRO A 138 18.27 -0.73 -14.01
C PRO A 138 18.43 -2.14 -13.42
N LEU A 139 19.66 -2.66 -13.38
CA LEU A 139 19.93 -4.00 -12.86
C LEU A 139 19.61 -4.09 -11.36
N ARG A 140 19.78 -3.00 -10.61
CA ARG A 140 19.35 -2.90 -9.21
C ARG A 140 17.83 -3.00 -9.05
N MET A 141 17.07 -2.36 -9.93
CA MET A 141 15.60 -2.48 -9.91
C MET A 141 15.16 -3.90 -10.29
N PHE A 142 15.76 -4.47 -11.34
CA PHE A 142 15.43 -5.83 -11.77
C PHE A 142 15.75 -6.89 -10.73
N THR A 143 16.93 -6.84 -10.12
CA THR A 143 17.32 -7.80 -9.07
C THR A 143 16.47 -7.66 -7.81
N SER A 144 16.16 -6.43 -7.39
CA SER A 144 15.25 -6.20 -6.26
C SER A 144 13.84 -6.71 -6.56
N ALA A 145 13.32 -6.48 -7.76
CA ALA A 145 12.04 -7.03 -8.19
C ALA A 145 12.06 -8.56 -8.28
N LEU A 146 13.14 -9.15 -8.80
CA LEU A 146 13.29 -10.60 -8.92
C LEU A 146 13.31 -11.28 -7.55
N PHE A 147 14.05 -10.72 -6.59
CA PHE A 147 14.08 -11.22 -5.22
C PHE A 147 12.74 -11.04 -4.51
N LEU A 148 12.01 -9.96 -4.80
CA LEU A 148 10.67 -9.75 -4.27
C LEU A 148 9.69 -10.81 -4.80
N VAL A 149 9.68 -11.05 -6.12
CA VAL A 149 8.83 -12.07 -6.74
C VAL A 149 9.24 -13.47 -6.28
N GLY A 150 10.53 -13.77 -6.22
CA GLY A 150 11.05 -15.04 -5.70
C GLY A 150 10.68 -15.25 -4.22
N GLY A 151 10.80 -14.20 -3.40
CA GLY A 151 10.35 -14.22 -2.02
C GLY A 151 8.84 -14.48 -1.91
N ALA A 152 8.02 -13.88 -2.78
CA ALA A 152 6.58 -14.11 -2.79
C ALA A 152 6.25 -15.58 -3.08
N HIS A 153 6.90 -16.20 -4.05
CA HIS A 153 6.74 -17.63 -4.35
C HIS A 153 7.27 -18.54 -3.24
N TYR A 154 8.30 -18.13 -2.51
CA TYR A 154 8.91 -18.93 -1.44
C TYR A 154 8.12 -18.86 -0.13
N PHE A 155 7.74 -17.66 0.32
CA PHE A 155 7.07 -17.44 1.60
C PHE A 155 5.53 -17.51 1.53
N LEU A 156 4.93 -17.25 0.36
CA LEU A 156 3.46 -17.31 0.16
C LEU A 156 3.11 -18.07 -1.14
N PRO A 157 3.40 -19.38 -1.22
CA PRO A 157 3.25 -20.15 -2.45
C PRO A 157 1.81 -20.22 -2.96
N GLU A 158 0.81 -20.39 -2.09
CA GLU A 158 -0.60 -20.50 -2.52
C GLU A 158 -1.16 -19.12 -2.89
N THR A 159 -0.83 -18.07 -2.13
CA THR A 159 -1.21 -16.70 -2.48
C THR A 159 -0.61 -16.29 -3.83
N ALA A 160 0.66 -16.62 -4.09
CA ALA A 160 1.32 -16.31 -5.36
C ALA A 160 0.64 -17.01 -6.55
N LYS A 161 0.23 -18.28 -6.39
CA LYS A 161 -0.55 -19.00 -7.42
C LYS A 161 -1.90 -18.33 -7.67
N ASN A 162 -2.65 -18.00 -6.63
CA ASN A 162 -3.97 -17.38 -6.78
C ASN A 162 -3.90 -16.00 -7.44
N VAL A 163 -2.89 -15.18 -7.08
CA VAL A 163 -2.64 -13.90 -7.73
C VAL A 163 -2.26 -14.10 -9.19
N SER A 164 -1.44 -15.10 -9.52
CA SER A 164 -1.07 -15.39 -10.90
C SER A 164 -2.27 -15.82 -11.75
N GLU A 165 -3.18 -16.61 -11.18
CA GLU A 165 -4.42 -17.04 -11.84
C GLU A 165 -5.39 -15.87 -12.02
N LEU A 166 -5.49 -14.96 -11.04
CA LEU A 166 -6.29 -13.74 -11.18
C LEU A 166 -5.72 -12.82 -12.27
N ALA A 167 -4.40 -12.64 -12.30
CA ALA A 167 -3.72 -11.89 -13.34
C ALA A 167 -3.98 -12.50 -14.72
N TRP A 168 -3.89 -13.83 -14.83
CA TRP A 168 -4.18 -14.58 -16.05
C TRP A 168 -5.63 -14.40 -16.52
N ARG A 169 -6.60 -14.47 -15.60
CA ARG A 169 -8.03 -14.23 -15.90
C ARG A 169 -8.29 -12.80 -16.36
N TYR A 170 -7.65 -11.82 -15.72
CA TYR A 170 -7.76 -10.42 -16.09
C TYR A 170 -7.16 -10.16 -17.48
N GLU A 171 -5.98 -10.74 -17.73
CA GLU A 171 -5.28 -10.63 -18.99
C GLU A 171 -6.07 -11.23 -20.16
N GLN A 172 -6.68 -12.40 -20.00
CA GLN A 172 -7.56 -13.00 -21.01
C GLN A 172 -8.75 -12.10 -21.34
N ARG A 173 -9.30 -11.40 -20.34
CA ARG A 173 -10.48 -10.54 -20.51
C ARG A 173 -10.15 -9.23 -21.20
N THR A 174 -9.01 -8.62 -20.88
CA THR A 174 -8.68 -7.26 -21.33
C THR A 174 -7.72 -7.24 -22.52
N VAL A 175 -6.78 -8.18 -22.59
CA VAL A 175 -5.71 -8.20 -23.61
C VAL A 175 -5.42 -9.63 -24.08
N PRO A 176 -6.24 -10.20 -24.99
CA PRO A 176 -6.10 -11.59 -25.42
C PRO A 176 -4.81 -11.88 -26.20
N GLN A 177 -4.10 -10.84 -26.66
CA GLN A 177 -2.81 -10.99 -27.37
C GLN A 177 -1.68 -11.37 -26.41
N VAL A 178 -1.64 -10.81 -25.21
CA VAL A 178 -0.59 -11.11 -24.23
C VAL A 178 -0.83 -12.50 -23.62
N ALA A 179 -2.10 -12.88 -23.42
CA ALA A 179 -2.45 -14.22 -22.93
C ALA A 179 -1.89 -15.35 -23.83
N LYS A 180 -1.97 -15.20 -25.16
CA LYS A 180 -1.39 -16.19 -26.09
C LYS A 180 0.13 -16.28 -25.96
N VAL A 181 0.81 -15.15 -25.83
CA VAL A 181 2.27 -15.09 -25.66
C VAL A 181 2.68 -15.74 -24.34
N HIS A 182 1.97 -15.45 -23.25
CA HIS A 182 2.22 -16.09 -21.95
C HIS A 182 2.00 -17.60 -21.99
N ALA A 183 0.98 -18.10 -22.69
CA ALA A 183 0.78 -19.54 -22.88
C ALA A 183 1.94 -20.18 -23.66
N GLU A 184 2.37 -19.58 -24.77
CA GLU A 184 3.48 -20.07 -25.59
C GLU A 184 4.81 -20.04 -24.83
N VAL A 185 5.07 -18.97 -24.06
CA VAL A 185 6.26 -18.88 -23.21
C VAL A 185 6.24 -19.97 -22.15
N ARG A 186 5.09 -20.23 -21.52
CA ARG A 186 4.95 -21.28 -20.51
C ARG A 186 5.24 -22.66 -21.08
N GLU A 187 4.69 -22.99 -22.24
CA GLU A 187 4.95 -24.27 -22.94
C GLU A 187 6.44 -24.45 -23.26
N LYS A 188 7.09 -23.39 -23.76
CA LYS A 188 8.53 -23.42 -24.05
C LYS A 188 9.37 -23.61 -22.80
N VAL A 189 8.99 -22.98 -21.68
CA VAL A 189 9.68 -23.15 -20.39
C VAL A 189 9.53 -24.57 -19.88
N GLU A 190 8.32 -25.14 -19.93
CA GLU A 190 8.05 -26.52 -19.52
C GLU A 190 8.85 -27.52 -20.36
N THR A 191 8.87 -27.32 -21.68
CA THR A 191 9.65 -28.16 -22.60
C THR A 191 11.15 -28.03 -22.34
N ALA A 192 11.64 -26.82 -22.06
CA ALA A 192 13.05 -26.60 -21.73
C ALA A 192 13.44 -27.27 -20.40
N ILE A 193 12.59 -27.21 -19.38
CA ILE A 193 12.80 -27.91 -18.10
C ILE A 193 12.87 -29.41 -18.34
N HIS A 194 11.92 -29.97 -19.08
CA HIS A 194 11.88 -31.40 -19.40
C HIS A 194 13.15 -31.85 -20.15
N ASN A 195 13.57 -31.08 -21.16
CA ASN A 195 14.80 -31.37 -21.91
C ASN A 195 16.06 -31.32 -21.03
N VAL A 196 16.10 -30.43 -20.03
CA VAL A 196 17.21 -30.35 -19.07
C VAL A 196 17.20 -31.57 -18.14
N GLU A 197 16.04 -31.95 -17.62
CA GLU A 197 15.88 -33.13 -16.76
C GLU A 197 16.30 -34.40 -17.50
N GLU A 198 15.80 -34.60 -18.72
CA GLU A 198 16.21 -35.71 -19.58
C GLU A 198 17.72 -35.65 -19.90
N GLY A 199 18.28 -34.46 -20.08
CA GLY A 199 19.71 -34.27 -20.32
C GLY A 199 20.56 -34.68 -19.12
N VAL A 200 20.11 -34.38 -17.90
CA VAL A 200 20.76 -34.78 -16.65
C VAL A 200 20.68 -36.29 -16.45
N GLU A 201 19.51 -36.90 -16.67
CA GLU A 201 19.34 -38.35 -16.56
C GLU A 201 20.21 -39.10 -17.57
N ARG A 202 20.30 -38.59 -18.81
CA ARG A 202 21.20 -39.14 -19.84
C ARG A 202 22.67 -38.98 -19.45
N ALA A 203 23.06 -37.85 -18.86
CA ALA A 203 24.43 -37.63 -18.41
C ALA A 203 24.80 -38.60 -17.26
N GLU A 204 23.90 -38.82 -16.31
CA GLU A 204 24.11 -39.77 -15.21
C GLU A 204 24.29 -41.19 -15.75
N LYS A 205 23.42 -41.64 -16.66
CA LYS A 205 23.51 -42.97 -17.30
C LYS A 205 24.85 -43.18 -18.01
N VAL A 206 25.29 -42.21 -18.81
CA VAL A 206 26.58 -42.29 -19.54
C VAL A 206 27.77 -42.34 -18.58
N VAL A 207 27.71 -41.60 -17.46
CA VAL A 207 28.76 -41.65 -16.44
C VAL A 207 28.80 -43.02 -15.77
N THR A 208 27.65 -43.57 -15.37
CA THR A 208 27.60 -44.92 -14.78
C THR A 208 28.05 -46.01 -15.74
N GLU A 209 27.62 -45.98 -17.01
CA GLU A 209 28.06 -46.94 -18.02
C GLU A 209 29.56 -46.82 -18.32
N GLY A 210 30.09 -45.59 -18.33
CA GLY A 210 31.52 -45.35 -18.50
C GLY A 210 32.35 -45.90 -17.35
N VAL A 211 31.89 -45.72 -16.11
CA VAL A 211 32.52 -46.27 -14.90
C VAL A 211 32.47 -47.81 -14.92
N GLU A 212 31.36 -48.40 -15.35
CA GLU A 212 31.20 -49.85 -15.43
C GLU A 212 32.11 -50.47 -16.50
N LYS A 213 32.14 -49.92 -17.71
CA LYS A 213 33.05 -50.36 -18.79
C LYS A 213 34.52 -50.22 -18.40
N GLY A 214 34.88 -49.11 -17.73
CA GLY A 214 36.24 -48.91 -17.21
C GLY A 214 36.64 -49.96 -16.17
N ARG A 215 35.68 -50.37 -15.32
CA ARG A 215 35.90 -51.43 -14.32
C ARG A 215 36.04 -52.81 -14.97
N GLU A 216 35.28 -53.11 -16.01
CA GLU A 216 35.40 -54.38 -16.77
C GLU A 216 36.73 -54.47 -17.51
N TYR A 217 37.15 -53.40 -18.20
CA TYR A 217 38.43 -53.35 -18.90
C TYR A 217 39.63 -53.55 -17.95
N ALA A 218 39.57 -52.96 -16.76
CA ALA A 218 40.61 -53.15 -15.75
C ALA A 218 40.70 -54.59 -15.23
N LYS A 219 39.58 -55.32 -15.17
CA LYS A 219 39.56 -56.74 -14.77
C LYS A 219 40.13 -57.65 -15.86
N GLU A 220 39.74 -57.46 -17.12
CA GLU A 220 40.28 -58.24 -18.24
C GLU A 220 41.81 -58.09 -18.36
N HIS A 221 42.33 -56.88 -18.13
CA HIS A 221 43.77 -56.62 -18.19
C HIS A 221 44.56 -57.20 -17.00
N LEU A 222 43.90 -57.51 -15.88
CA LEU A 222 44.50 -58.15 -14.72
C LEU A 222 44.51 -59.67 -14.80
N GLU A 223 43.58 -60.30 -15.55
CA GLU A 223 43.53 -61.76 -15.73
C GLU A 223 44.47 -62.29 -16.83
N GLN A 224 45.00 -61.42 -17.70
CA GLN A 224 45.96 -61.80 -18.75
C GLN A 224 47.44 -61.85 -18.29
N LYS A 225 47.74 -61.58 -17.02
CA LYS A 225 49.11 -61.50 -16.48
C LYS A 225 49.35 -62.58 -15.43
#